data_AF-A0AAE9MUK9-F1
#
_entry.id   AF-A0AAE9MUK9-F1
#
_cell.length_a   1.000
_cell.length_b   1.000
_cell.length_c   1.000
_cell.angle_alpha   90.00
_cell.angle_beta   90.00
_cell.angle_gamma   90.00
#
_symmetry.space_group_name_H-M   'P 1'
#
loop_
_entity.id
_entity.type
_entity.pdbx_description
1 polymer ?
#
loop_
_entity_poly.entity_id
_entity_poly.type
_entity_poly.pdbx_seq_one_letter_code
_entity_poly.pdbx_strand_id
1 'polypeptide(L)'
;MKNAVEYFKDNKKALNQYNKKTTELKKYIGKKQLENNIFKITFTEKDSFENIKIEIATYHTKIDAFSLKPPEPDEIMQNGFDFIKYHVNTDSKKINYNNAAAVSYANKYTSNPLNMSSDMSVWNPKYKTYENDCANYVSQCIHAGGVSTTAAWYPESLIWIRTGSPRYENSGVTDYMQQKNIFYTTNYSAACEGGFICLTKESHVVFITSNDSITILFNGHTNDRKTVSFPHLNNSEAIYLTPNN
;
A
#
# COMPACT_ATOMS: atom_id res chain seq x y z
N MET A 1 7.44 2.24 18.46
CA MET A 1 7.96 3.59 18.11
C MET A 1 8.56 4.36 19.29
N LYS A 2 7.81 4.62 20.39
CA LYS A 2 8.34 5.39 21.55
C LYS A 2 9.65 4.81 22.11
N ASN A 3 9.71 3.48 22.28
CA ASN A 3 10.93 2.78 22.71
C ASN A 3 12.16 3.07 21.82
N ALA A 4 11.96 3.33 20.51
CA ALA A 4 13.07 3.69 19.62
C ALA A 4 13.57 5.12 19.87
N VAL A 5 12.67 6.06 20.17
CA VAL A 5 13.07 7.44 20.54
C VAL A 5 13.88 7.42 21.83
N GLU A 6 13.46 6.62 22.81
CA GLU A 6 14.19 6.41 24.07
C GLU A 6 15.55 5.74 23.84
N TYR A 7 15.61 4.74 22.95
CA TYR A 7 16.85 4.07 22.57
C TYR A 7 17.87 5.02 21.93
N PHE A 8 17.43 5.91 21.03
CA PHE A 8 18.31 6.82 20.30
C PHE A 8 18.67 8.13 21.02
N LYS A 9 18.14 8.37 22.23
CA LYS A 9 18.47 9.48 23.16
C LYS A 9 18.78 10.83 22.50
N ASP A 10 17.82 11.76 22.52
CA ASP A 10 17.95 13.13 21.97
C ASP A 10 18.22 13.22 20.46
N ASN A 11 18.16 12.10 19.73
CA ASN A 11 18.27 12.10 18.28
C ASN A 11 17.05 12.81 17.64
N LYS A 12 17.29 13.98 17.06
CA LYS A 12 16.26 14.81 16.41
C LYS A 12 15.56 14.10 15.24
N LYS A 13 16.25 13.25 14.47
CA LYS A 13 15.63 12.49 13.37
C LYS A 13 14.60 11.50 13.92
N ALA A 14 14.96 10.78 14.99
CA ALA A 14 14.06 9.83 15.65
C ALA A 14 12.80 10.53 16.19
N LEU A 15 12.98 11.63 16.92
CA LEU A 15 11.88 12.40 17.50
C LEU A 15 10.95 12.98 16.42
N ASN A 16 11.52 13.53 15.35
CA ASN A 16 10.74 14.10 14.25
C ASN A 16 9.88 13.03 13.56
N GLN A 17 10.43 11.84 13.31
CA GLN A 17 9.65 10.75 12.70
C GLN A 17 8.58 10.20 13.61
N TYR A 18 8.88 10.04 14.90
CA TYR A 18 7.87 9.65 15.88
C TYR A 18 6.70 10.65 15.92
N ASN A 19 7.00 11.95 15.96
CA ASN A 19 5.98 13.00 15.97
C ASN A 19 5.18 13.04 14.67
N LYS A 20 5.83 12.88 13.52
CA LYS A 20 5.17 12.78 12.21
C LYS A 20 4.17 11.62 12.22
N LYS A 21 4.63 10.39 12.52
CA LYS A 21 3.77 9.20 12.48
C LYS A 21 2.65 9.25 13.53
N THR A 22 2.92 9.76 14.73
CA THR A 22 1.88 9.93 15.76
C THR A 22 0.83 10.94 15.32
N THR A 23 1.23 12.02 14.65
CA THR A 23 0.29 13.02 14.10
C THR A 23 -0.56 12.42 13.00
N GLU A 24 0.03 11.61 12.11
CA GLU A 24 -0.72 10.86 11.10
C GLU A 24 -1.75 9.93 11.77
N LEU A 25 -1.35 9.13 12.75
CA LEU A 25 -2.23 8.13 13.39
C LEU A 25 -3.44 8.75 14.12
N LYS A 26 -3.33 10.00 14.60
CA LYS A 26 -4.46 10.71 15.24
C LYS A 26 -5.67 10.86 14.31
N LYS A 27 -5.50 10.75 12.99
CA LYS A 27 -6.63 10.79 12.05
C LYS A 27 -7.53 9.55 12.10
N TYR A 28 -7.03 8.44 12.67
CA TYR A 28 -7.74 7.15 12.72
C TYR A 28 -8.30 6.82 14.12
N ILE A 29 -7.62 7.24 15.18
CA ILE A 29 -7.99 6.88 16.56
C ILE A 29 -9.41 7.39 16.89
N GLY A 30 -10.30 6.45 17.24
CA GLY A 30 -11.70 6.73 17.59
C GLY A 30 -12.55 7.21 16.41
N LYS A 31 -12.06 7.07 15.17
CA LYS A 31 -12.79 7.42 13.95
C LYS A 31 -13.30 6.16 13.26
N LYS A 32 -14.46 6.25 12.62
CA LYS A 32 -14.98 5.17 11.78
C LYS A 32 -14.16 5.09 10.50
N GLN A 33 -13.76 3.88 10.12
CA GLN A 33 -13.16 3.57 8.83
C GLN A 33 -14.15 2.77 7.99
N LEU A 34 -14.19 3.04 6.69
CA LEU A 34 -15.00 2.29 5.74
C LEU A 34 -14.11 1.25 5.06
N GLU A 35 -14.49 -0.02 5.17
CA GLU A 35 -13.78 -1.14 4.54
C GLU A 35 -14.74 -1.88 3.60
N ASN A 36 -14.42 -1.94 2.31
CA ASN A 36 -15.29 -2.57 1.31
C ASN A 36 -14.85 -4.01 1.01
N ASN A 37 -14.60 -4.79 2.06
CA ASN A 37 -14.15 -6.17 1.95
C ASN A 37 -15.24 -7.06 1.32
N ILE A 38 -14.83 -7.95 0.41
CA ILE A 38 -15.71 -8.94 -0.21
C ILE A 38 -15.36 -10.31 0.36
N PHE A 39 -16.31 -10.90 1.08
CA PHE A 39 -16.15 -12.23 1.67
C PHE A 39 -16.83 -13.30 0.81
N LYS A 40 -16.18 -14.45 0.68
CA LYS A 40 -16.79 -15.70 0.22
C LYS A 40 -16.90 -16.64 1.40
N ILE A 41 -18.12 -17.01 1.73
CA ILE A 41 -18.43 -17.94 2.81
C ILE A 41 -18.83 -19.26 2.17
N THR A 42 -18.15 -20.34 2.54
CA THR A 42 -18.45 -21.70 2.06
C THR A 42 -18.85 -22.56 3.24
N PHE A 43 -20.10 -23.05 3.21
CA PHE A 43 -20.61 -24.02 4.17
C PHE A 43 -20.25 -25.41 3.68
N THR A 44 -19.49 -26.17 4.47
CA THR A 44 -19.08 -27.54 4.15
C THR A 44 -20.18 -28.56 4.43
N GLU A 45 -21.09 -28.22 5.34
CA GLU A 45 -22.20 -29.05 5.78
C GLU A 45 -23.48 -28.20 5.80
N LYS A 46 -24.61 -28.85 5.52
CA LYS A 46 -25.92 -28.20 5.57
C LYS A 46 -26.26 -27.86 7.03
N ASP A 47 -26.73 -26.63 7.26
CA ASP A 47 -27.21 -26.14 8.56
C ASP A 47 -26.16 -26.18 9.70
N SER A 48 -24.86 -26.26 9.38
CA SER A 48 -23.76 -26.24 10.35
C SER A 48 -22.83 -25.04 10.15
N PHE A 49 -22.45 -24.41 11.26
CA PHE A 49 -21.50 -23.28 11.28
C PHE A 49 -20.10 -23.67 11.77
N GLU A 50 -19.90 -24.93 12.19
CA GLU A 50 -18.66 -25.37 12.85
C GLU A 50 -17.45 -25.42 11.90
N ASN A 51 -17.69 -25.77 10.63
CA ASN A 51 -16.65 -26.02 9.62
C ASN A 51 -16.66 -25.01 8.45
N ILE A 52 -17.15 -23.79 8.67
CA ILE A 52 -17.25 -22.77 7.62
C ILE A 52 -15.87 -22.29 7.18
N LYS A 53 -15.65 -22.24 5.86
CA LYS A 53 -14.52 -21.55 5.26
C LYS A 53 -14.89 -20.11 4.92
N ILE A 54 -14.17 -19.15 5.48
CA ILE A 54 -14.34 -17.71 5.18
C ILE A 54 -13.09 -17.23 4.43
N GLU A 55 -13.29 -16.79 3.19
CA GLU A 55 -12.23 -16.26 2.35
C GLU A 55 -12.50 -14.78 2.05
N ILE A 56 -11.44 -13.97 1.94
CA ILE A 56 -11.50 -12.58 1.48
C ILE A 56 -10.97 -12.46 0.05
N ALA A 57 -11.71 -11.76 -0.81
CA ALA A 57 -11.23 -11.39 -2.13
C ALA A 57 -10.26 -10.21 -2.02
N THR A 58 -9.04 -10.39 -2.49
CA THR A 58 -8.00 -9.36 -2.52
C THR A 58 -7.84 -8.81 -3.94
N TYR A 59 -6.62 -8.52 -4.36
CA TYR A 59 -6.26 -7.93 -5.65
C TYR A 59 -6.32 -8.92 -6.82
N HIS A 60 -6.03 -10.21 -6.63
CA HIS A 60 -6.07 -11.23 -7.70
C HIS A 60 -6.43 -12.64 -7.23
N THR A 61 -6.71 -12.80 -5.94
CA THR A 61 -6.96 -14.12 -5.37
C THR A 61 -7.94 -14.03 -4.20
N LYS A 62 -8.34 -15.19 -3.71
CA LYS A 62 -9.05 -15.36 -2.44
C LYS A 62 -8.09 -16.01 -1.47
N ILE A 63 -7.98 -15.43 -0.28
CA ILE A 63 -7.18 -15.97 0.81
C ILE A 63 -8.06 -16.16 2.03
N ASP A 64 -7.56 -16.90 3.00
CA ASP A 64 -8.24 -17.07 4.28
C ASP A 64 -8.49 -15.70 4.94
N ALA A 65 -9.71 -15.44 5.42
CA ALA A 65 -10.04 -14.18 6.09
C ALA A 65 -9.26 -13.96 7.40
N PHE A 66 -8.73 -15.02 8.03
CA PHE A 66 -7.81 -14.91 9.16
C PHE A 66 -6.50 -14.19 8.81
N SER A 67 -6.17 -14.02 7.53
CA SER A 67 -5.03 -13.17 7.09
C SER A 67 -5.20 -11.67 7.38
N LEU A 68 -6.42 -11.23 7.72
CA LEU A 68 -6.70 -9.89 8.23
C LEU A 68 -6.51 -9.77 9.75
N LYS A 69 -6.23 -10.88 10.45
CA LYS A 69 -6.00 -10.83 11.90
C LYS A 69 -4.78 -9.91 12.15
N PRO A 70 -4.91 -8.91 13.03
CA PRO A 70 -3.77 -8.11 13.45
C PRO A 70 -2.62 -8.98 13.96
N PRO A 71 -1.36 -8.56 13.74
CA PRO A 71 -0.22 -9.16 14.39
C PRO A 71 -0.33 -9.04 15.91
N GLU A 72 0.42 -9.88 16.62
CA GLU A 72 0.46 -9.80 18.09
C GLU A 72 1.08 -8.47 18.54
N PRO A 73 0.69 -7.93 19.72
CA PRO A 73 1.11 -6.59 20.16
C PRO A 73 2.63 -6.37 20.15
N ASP A 74 3.41 -7.37 20.52
CA ASP A 74 4.88 -7.30 20.53
C ASP A 74 5.46 -7.12 19.12
N GLU A 75 4.87 -7.76 18.11
CA GLU A 75 5.28 -7.59 16.71
C GLU A 75 4.99 -6.18 16.22
N ILE A 76 3.81 -5.64 16.53
CA ILE A 76 3.43 -4.26 16.19
C ILE A 76 4.40 -3.27 16.86
N MET A 77 4.74 -3.49 18.13
CA MET A 77 5.71 -2.67 18.84
C MET A 77 7.10 -2.72 18.21
N GLN A 78 7.57 -3.91 17.82
CA GLN A 78 8.85 -4.14 17.17
C GLN A 78 8.89 -3.50 15.77
N ASN A 79 7.85 -3.68 14.94
CA ASN A 79 7.72 -3.04 13.63
C ASN A 79 7.84 -1.51 13.72
N GLY A 80 7.20 -0.92 14.74
CA GLY A 80 7.33 0.50 15.02
C GLY A 80 8.70 0.91 15.56
N PHE A 81 9.45 0.02 16.20
CA PHE A 81 10.84 0.29 16.60
C PHE A 81 11.75 0.30 15.37
N ASP A 82 11.66 -0.73 14.54
CA ASP A 82 12.51 -0.92 13.36
C ASP A 82 12.28 0.17 12.32
N PHE A 83 11.05 0.66 12.17
CA PHE A 83 10.76 1.82 11.33
C PHE A 83 11.57 3.08 11.69
N ILE A 84 11.57 3.44 12.98
CA ILE A 84 12.31 4.62 13.46
C ILE A 84 13.82 4.37 13.31
N LYS A 85 14.29 3.18 13.66
CA LYS A 85 15.69 2.77 13.50
C LYS A 85 16.15 2.87 12.06
N TYR A 86 15.34 2.39 11.10
CA TYR A 86 15.63 2.53 9.68
C TYR A 86 15.82 3.99 9.29
N HIS A 87 14.88 4.86 9.66
CA HIS A 87 14.92 6.28 9.27
C HIS A 87 16.08 7.05 9.92
N VAL A 88 16.49 6.69 11.14
CA VAL A 88 17.66 7.30 11.79
C VAL A 88 18.95 6.92 11.03
N ASN A 89 19.03 5.67 10.58
CA ASN A 89 20.22 5.10 9.93
C ASN A 89 20.29 5.32 8.41
N THR A 90 19.24 5.89 7.82
CA THR A 90 19.21 6.19 6.38
C THR A 90 19.22 7.70 6.13
N ASP A 91 20.09 8.12 5.21
CA ASP A 91 20.09 9.50 4.70
C ASP A 91 19.26 9.55 3.41
N SER A 92 17.95 9.74 3.59
CA SER A 92 17.00 9.78 2.49
C SER A 92 16.73 11.24 2.08
N LYS A 93 16.91 11.57 0.79
CA LYS A 93 16.66 12.92 0.27
C LYS A 93 15.16 13.20 0.21
N LYS A 94 14.68 14.13 1.02
CA LYS A 94 13.25 14.50 1.02
C LYS A 94 12.75 14.93 -0.35
N ILE A 95 11.58 14.42 -0.73
CA ILE A 95 10.84 14.82 -1.92
C ILE A 95 9.65 15.69 -1.55
N ASN A 96 9.24 16.57 -2.45
CA ASN A 96 7.95 17.25 -2.34
C ASN A 96 6.86 16.31 -2.85
N TYR A 97 6.12 15.69 -1.93
CA TYR A 97 5.06 14.72 -2.26
C TYR A 97 3.84 14.94 -1.36
N ASN A 98 2.69 15.16 -1.98
CA ASN A 98 1.42 15.41 -1.33
C ASN A 98 0.58 14.12 -1.26
N ASN A 99 0.65 13.44 -0.12
CA ASN A 99 -0.08 12.20 0.12
C ASN A 99 -1.60 12.40 -0.07
N ALA A 100 -2.15 13.51 0.41
CA ALA A 100 -3.60 13.76 0.32
C ALA A 100 -4.07 13.93 -1.13
N ALA A 101 -3.29 14.58 -1.99
CA ALA A 101 -3.60 14.70 -3.41
C ALA A 101 -3.54 13.34 -4.12
N ALA A 102 -2.52 12.53 -3.80
CA ALA A 102 -2.39 11.19 -4.35
C ALA A 102 -3.55 10.27 -3.92
N VAL A 103 -3.92 10.28 -2.64
CA VAL A 103 -5.06 9.52 -2.10
C VAL A 103 -6.39 10.02 -2.69
N SER A 104 -6.56 11.34 -2.84
CA SER A 104 -7.74 11.90 -3.49
C SER A 104 -7.87 11.43 -4.94
N TYR A 105 -6.75 11.36 -5.67
CA TYR A 105 -6.72 10.81 -7.03
C TYR A 105 -7.10 9.33 -7.02
N ALA A 106 -6.46 8.54 -6.16
CA ALA A 106 -6.71 7.12 -6.02
C ALA A 106 -8.20 6.84 -5.74
N ASN A 107 -8.81 7.58 -4.81
CA ASN A 107 -10.23 7.44 -4.47
C ASN A 107 -11.18 7.89 -5.58
N LYS A 108 -10.77 8.85 -6.41
CA LYS A 108 -11.59 9.37 -7.50
C LYS A 108 -11.68 8.36 -8.65
N TYR A 109 -10.56 7.78 -9.03
CA TYR A 109 -10.44 6.98 -10.26
C TYR A 109 -10.36 5.49 -9.96
N THR A 110 -11.24 4.97 -9.11
CA THR A 110 -11.36 3.53 -8.85
C THR A 110 -12.74 3.19 -8.29
N SER A 111 -13.08 1.91 -8.37
CA SER A 111 -14.36 1.33 -7.99
C SER A 111 -14.15 0.06 -7.13
N ASN A 112 -15.23 -0.62 -6.76
CA ASN A 112 -15.17 -1.91 -6.06
C ASN A 112 -16.23 -2.89 -6.60
N PRO A 113 -16.18 -3.28 -7.88
CA PRO A 113 -17.09 -4.23 -8.47
C PRO A 113 -16.92 -5.61 -7.83
N LEU A 114 -18.00 -6.38 -7.80
CA LEU A 114 -17.98 -7.78 -7.39
C LEU A 114 -17.23 -8.63 -8.44
N ASN A 115 -16.83 -9.85 -8.05
CA ASN A 115 -16.34 -10.90 -8.96
C ASN A 115 -15.08 -10.58 -9.79
N MET A 116 -14.02 -10.02 -9.17
CA MET A 116 -12.71 -9.81 -9.84
C MET A 116 -12.86 -9.12 -11.20
N SER A 117 -13.63 -8.04 -11.23
CA SER A 117 -13.91 -7.28 -12.45
C SER A 117 -13.23 -5.92 -12.41
N SER A 118 -13.03 -5.31 -13.57
CA SER A 118 -12.62 -3.91 -13.75
C SER A 118 -13.84 -3.06 -14.11
N ASP A 119 -13.96 -1.86 -13.55
CA ASP A 119 -14.94 -0.86 -14.01
C ASP A 119 -14.21 0.32 -14.64
N MET A 120 -13.86 0.16 -15.92
CA MET A 120 -13.14 1.18 -16.67
C MET A 120 -13.93 2.49 -16.85
N SER A 121 -15.24 2.52 -16.55
CA SER A 121 -16.05 3.73 -16.68
C SER A 121 -15.67 4.82 -15.67
N VAL A 122 -15.05 4.44 -14.55
CA VAL A 122 -14.57 5.37 -13.52
C VAL A 122 -13.07 5.65 -13.60
N TRP A 123 -12.33 4.97 -14.49
CA TRP A 123 -10.89 5.19 -14.65
C TRP A 123 -10.63 6.55 -15.28
N ASN A 124 -9.43 7.11 -15.11
CA ASN A 124 -9.15 8.44 -15.65
C ASN A 124 -9.06 8.41 -17.19
N PRO A 125 -9.99 9.05 -17.93
CA PRO A 125 -10.01 8.98 -19.39
C PRO A 125 -8.83 9.72 -20.06
N LYS A 126 -8.04 10.48 -19.30
CA LYS A 126 -6.84 11.15 -19.81
C LYS A 126 -5.67 10.19 -20.06
N TYR A 127 -5.70 9.00 -19.49
CA TYR A 127 -4.64 8.01 -19.62
C TYR A 127 -5.15 6.83 -20.44
N LYS A 128 -4.26 6.28 -21.27
CA LYS A 128 -4.51 5.00 -21.94
C LYS A 128 -4.70 3.91 -20.88
N THR A 129 -5.67 3.03 -21.12
CA THR A 129 -5.97 1.89 -20.27
C THR A 129 -5.30 0.63 -20.83
N TYR A 130 -4.99 -0.30 -19.93
CA TYR A 130 -4.38 -1.59 -20.27
C TYR A 130 -5.19 -2.72 -19.62
N GLU A 131 -5.09 -3.93 -20.17
CA GLU A 131 -5.70 -5.12 -19.55
C GLU A 131 -5.18 -5.31 -18.12
N ASN A 132 -3.86 -5.23 -17.93
CA ASN A 132 -3.19 -5.22 -16.62
C ASN A 132 -2.81 -3.79 -16.22
N ASP A 133 -3.78 -2.98 -15.79
CA ASP A 133 -3.60 -1.54 -15.52
C ASP A 133 -3.00 -1.17 -14.14
N CYS A 134 -2.70 -2.14 -13.27
CA CYS A 134 -2.27 -1.88 -11.90
C CYS A 134 -1.11 -0.87 -11.75
N ALA A 135 -0.03 -1.04 -12.51
CA ALA A 135 1.12 -0.13 -12.47
C ALA A 135 0.82 1.22 -13.11
N ASN A 136 0.02 1.25 -14.17
CA ASN A 136 -0.42 2.50 -14.78
C ASN A 136 -1.23 3.34 -13.78
N TYR A 137 -2.16 2.72 -13.06
CA TYR A 137 -2.94 3.36 -12.00
C TYR A 137 -2.07 3.88 -10.84
N VAL A 138 -1.18 3.04 -10.32
CA VAL A 138 -0.27 3.45 -9.23
C VAL A 138 0.64 4.61 -9.69
N SER A 139 1.19 4.54 -10.91
CA SER A 139 2.00 5.63 -11.47
C SER A 139 1.21 6.94 -11.60
N GLN A 140 -0.06 6.87 -12.01
CA GLN A 140 -0.94 8.04 -12.04
C GLN A 140 -1.18 8.63 -10.63
N CYS A 141 -1.40 7.80 -9.62
CA CYS A 141 -1.55 8.24 -8.23
C CYS A 141 -0.27 8.93 -7.72
N ILE A 142 0.90 8.35 -8.02
CA ILE A 142 2.21 8.92 -7.67
C ILE A 142 2.42 10.27 -8.37
N HIS A 143 2.06 10.38 -9.66
CA HIS A 143 2.16 11.65 -10.38
C HIS A 143 1.21 12.72 -9.82
N ALA A 144 -0.02 12.34 -9.47
CA ALA A 144 -0.99 13.24 -8.83
C ALA A 144 -0.52 13.72 -7.44
N GLY A 145 0.31 12.93 -6.76
CA GLY A 145 1.00 13.32 -5.53
C GLY A 145 2.14 14.32 -5.74
N GLY A 146 2.51 14.64 -6.99
CA GLY A 146 3.50 15.67 -7.31
C GLY A 146 4.85 15.17 -7.82
N VAL A 147 5.03 13.85 -8.02
CA VAL A 147 6.25 13.34 -8.68
C VAL A 147 6.20 13.73 -10.15
N SER A 148 7.14 14.57 -10.59
CA SER A 148 7.24 14.98 -11.99
C SER A 148 7.65 13.83 -12.90
N THR A 149 7.13 13.85 -14.13
CA THR A 149 7.58 12.93 -15.17
C THR A 149 9.03 13.20 -15.55
N THR A 150 9.68 12.19 -16.14
CA THR A 150 11.04 12.28 -16.67
C THR A 150 11.08 11.68 -18.08
N ALA A 151 12.22 11.74 -18.75
CA ALA A 151 12.42 11.05 -20.03
C ALA A 151 12.27 9.52 -19.95
N ALA A 152 12.39 8.91 -18.75
CA ALA A 152 12.28 7.47 -18.55
C ALA A 152 10.96 7.04 -17.90
N TRP A 153 10.37 7.91 -17.08
CA TRP A 153 9.10 7.66 -16.37
C TRP A 153 8.09 8.73 -16.75
N TYR A 154 7.23 8.39 -17.70
CA TYR A 154 6.14 9.20 -18.22
C TYR A 154 4.97 8.30 -18.65
N PRO A 155 3.75 8.82 -18.82
CA PRO A 155 2.61 8.01 -19.24
C PRO A 155 2.95 7.18 -20.49
N GLU A 156 2.57 5.90 -20.47
CA GLU A 156 2.85 4.92 -21.55
C GLU A 156 4.31 4.42 -21.67
N SER A 157 5.28 5.01 -20.96
CA SER A 157 6.63 4.41 -20.86
C SER A 157 6.58 3.05 -20.17
N LEU A 158 7.51 2.16 -20.50
CA LEU A 158 7.57 0.81 -19.88
C LEU A 158 7.69 0.89 -18.36
N ILE A 159 8.48 1.83 -17.84
CA ILE A 159 8.64 2.03 -16.39
C ILE A 159 7.31 2.44 -15.74
N TRP A 160 6.50 3.25 -16.41
CA TRP A 160 5.21 3.70 -15.90
C TRP A 160 4.15 2.61 -15.87
N ILE A 161 4.10 1.77 -16.91
CA ILE A 161 3.02 0.78 -17.09
C ILE A 161 3.39 -0.62 -16.58
N ARG A 162 4.63 -0.86 -16.15
CA ARG A 162 5.07 -2.14 -15.57
C ARG A 162 5.25 -2.03 -14.07
N THR A 163 5.00 -3.13 -13.37
CA THR A 163 5.09 -3.22 -11.91
C THR A 163 6.51 -3.04 -11.40
N GLY A 164 7.51 -3.61 -12.09
CA GLY A 164 8.89 -3.63 -11.61
C GLY A 164 9.10 -4.61 -10.46
N SER A 165 8.29 -5.69 -10.40
CA SER A 165 8.43 -6.73 -9.38
C SER A 165 9.77 -7.47 -9.56
N PRO A 166 10.47 -7.81 -8.45
CA PRO A 166 11.72 -8.58 -8.50
C PRO A 166 11.56 -10.00 -9.06
N ARG A 167 10.33 -10.47 -9.31
CA ARG A 167 10.05 -11.73 -10.00
C ARG A 167 10.49 -11.73 -11.47
N TYR A 168 10.56 -10.56 -12.10
CA TYR A 168 10.92 -10.39 -13.52
C TYR A 168 12.09 -9.40 -13.66
N GLU A 169 12.54 -9.13 -14.89
CA GLU A 169 13.54 -8.10 -15.14
C GLU A 169 13.12 -6.76 -14.51
N ASN A 170 14.01 -6.18 -13.69
CA ASN A 170 13.77 -4.96 -12.90
C ASN A 170 13.59 -3.73 -13.81
N SER A 171 12.40 -3.56 -14.36
CA SER A 171 12.01 -2.39 -15.14
C SER A 171 10.53 -2.07 -14.99
N GLY A 172 10.21 -1.14 -14.09
CA GLY A 172 8.86 -0.73 -13.74
C GLY A 172 8.82 0.31 -12.62
N VAL A 173 7.61 0.59 -12.13
CA VAL A 173 7.40 1.65 -11.14
C VAL A 173 8.06 1.31 -9.80
N THR A 174 8.05 0.05 -9.38
CA THR A 174 8.59 -0.37 -8.08
C THR A 174 10.09 -0.18 -7.98
N ASP A 175 10.86 -0.69 -8.94
CA ASP A 175 12.32 -0.55 -8.98
C ASP A 175 12.73 0.90 -9.27
N TYR A 176 12.05 1.60 -10.17
CA TYR A 176 12.38 2.99 -10.48
C TYR A 176 12.21 3.92 -9.28
N MET A 177 11.09 3.81 -8.54
CA MET A 177 10.83 4.66 -7.38
C MET A 177 11.87 4.44 -6.27
N GLN A 178 12.35 3.21 -6.10
CA GLN A 178 13.44 2.88 -5.18
C GLN A 178 14.79 3.39 -5.67
N GLN A 179 15.17 3.11 -6.92
CA GLN A 179 16.46 3.53 -7.50
C GLN A 179 16.63 5.06 -7.52
N LYS A 180 15.53 5.79 -7.67
CA LYS A 180 15.52 7.27 -7.61
C LYS A 180 15.38 7.83 -6.19
N ASN A 181 15.30 6.98 -5.16
CA ASN A 181 15.08 7.35 -3.75
C ASN A 181 13.82 8.22 -3.54
N ILE A 182 12.80 8.03 -4.39
CA ILE A 182 11.50 8.71 -4.30
C ILE A 182 10.63 7.98 -3.25
N PHE A 183 10.66 6.65 -3.28
CA PHE A 183 10.03 5.79 -2.28
C PHE A 183 11.09 4.87 -1.67
N TYR A 184 10.91 4.52 -0.41
CA TYR A 184 11.77 3.58 0.29
C TYR A 184 10.96 2.41 0.85
N THR A 185 11.62 1.27 0.98
CA THR A 185 11.02 0.04 1.50
C THR A 185 10.86 0.11 3.01
N THR A 186 9.69 -0.31 3.49
CA THR A 186 9.31 -0.35 4.89
C THR A 186 8.52 -1.62 5.20
N ASN A 187 7.88 -1.69 6.37
CA ASN A 187 7.00 -2.79 6.76
C ASN A 187 5.52 -2.38 6.77
N TYR A 188 4.63 -3.35 6.94
CA TYR A 188 3.18 -3.17 6.98
C TYR A 188 2.76 -2.02 7.92
N SER A 189 3.13 -2.08 9.21
CA SER A 189 2.69 -1.08 10.20
C SER A 189 3.25 0.32 9.96
N ALA A 190 4.36 0.40 9.22
CA ALA A 190 5.09 1.63 9.00
C ALA A 190 4.74 2.34 7.68
N ALA A 191 4.25 1.59 6.69
CA ALA A 191 3.79 2.15 5.42
C ALA A 191 2.80 3.31 5.66
N CYS A 192 2.77 4.30 4.77
CA CYS A 192 1.88 5.45 4.93
C CYS A 192 0.89 5.53 3.77
N GLU A 193 -0.22 6.25 4.00
CA GLU A 193 -1.10 6.65 2.90
C GLU A 193 -0.30 7.44 1.85
N GLY A 194 -0.66 7.29 0.58
CA GLY A 194 0.16 7.81 -0.51
C GLY A 194 1.35 6.91 -0.87
N GLY A 195 1.62 5.87 -0.07
CA GLY A 195 2.50 4.76 -0.43
C GLY A 195 1.85 3.78 -1.40
N PHE A 196 2.59 2.74 -1.77
CA PHE A 196 2.07 1.63 -2.56
C PHE A 196 2.74 0.32 -2.14
N ILE A 197 2.15 -0.80 -2.53
CA ILE A 197 2.64 -2.14 -2.20
C ILE A 197 2.88 -2.88 -3.49
N CYS A 198 4.06 -3.49 -3.63
CA CYS A 198 4.36 -4.43 -4.70
C CYS A 198 4.25 -5.85 -4.18
N LEU A 199 3.35 -6.62 -4.80
CA LEU A 199 3.14 -8.03 -4.58
C LEU A 199 4.10 -8.81 -5.47
N THR A 200 5.14 -9.38 -4.84
CA THR A 200 6.31 -9.89 -5.56
C THR A 200 5.95 -11.14 -6.36
N LYS A 201 5.19 -12.04 -5.76
CA LYS A 201 4.75 -13.30 -6.36
C LYS A 201 3.83 -13.06 -7.54
N GLU A 202 2.87 -12.16 -7.43
CA GLU A 202 1.88 -11.91 -8.49
C GLU A 202 2.36 -10.91 -9.54
N SER A 203 3.44 -10.17 -9.26
CA SER A 203 3.83 -8.99 -10.05
C SER A 203 2.64 -8.04 -10.21
N HIS A 204 2.13 -7.59 -9.06
CA HIS A 204 1.00 -6.66 -8.99
C HIS A 204 1.34 -5.51 -8.04
N VAL A 205 0.72 -4.35 -8.24
CA VAL A 205 0.90 -3.20 -7.35
C VAL A 205 -0.45 -2.61 -6.96
N VAL A 206 -0.56 -2.18 -5.71
CA VAL A 206 -1.75 -1.52 -5.15
C VAL A 206 -1.37 -0.25 -4.41
N PHE A 207 -2.26 0.73 -4.38
CA PHE A 207 -2.01 2.05 -3.78
C PHE A 207 -2.59 2.15 -2.37
N ILE A 208 -1.82 2.62 -1.40
CA ILE A 208 -2.24 2.73 0.00
C ILE A 208 -3.05 4.00 0.20
N THR A 209 -4.32 3.87 0.59
CA THR A 209 -5.21 5.00 0.88
C THR A 209 -5.34 5.31 2.35
N SER A 210 -5.07 4.34 3.23
CA SER A 210 -4.91 4.57 4.66
C SER A 210 -4.07 3.49 5.32
N ASN A 211 -3.44 3.82 6.45
CA ASN A 211 -2.79 2.85 7.33
C ASN A 211 -2.81 3.35 8.77
N ASP A 212 -3.57 2.69 9.63
CA ASP A 212 -3.66 2.99 11.06
C ASP A 212 -2.65 2.23 11.92
N SER A 213 -1.65 1.60 11.29
CA SER A 213 -0.62 0.68 11.81
C SER A 213 -1.08 -0.76 12.06
N ILE A 214 -2.39 -1.01 12.04
CA ILE A 214 -3.01 -2.33 12.19
C ILE A 214 -3.65 -2.75 10.87
N THR A 215 -4.39 -1.87 10.22
CA THR A 215 -5.09 -2.11 8.97
C THR A 215 -4.59 -1.14 7.90
N ILE A 216 -4.10 -1.70 6.80
CA ILE A 216 -3.90 -0.98 5.53
C ILE A 216 -5.19 -1.08 4.72
N LEU A 217 -5.70 0.06 4.25
CA LEU A 217 -6.67 0.09 3.15
C LEU A 217 -5.97 0.48 1.86
N PHE A 218 -6.33 -0.22 0.78
CA PHE A 218 -5.76 0.03 -0.53
C PHE A 218 -6.82 0.24 -1.59
N ASN A 219 -6.39 0.88 -2.67
CA ASN A 219 -7.07 0.90 -3.95
C ASN A 219 -6.22 0.22 -5.03
N GLY A 220 -6.85 -0.36 -6.05
CA GLY A 220 -6.14 -1.03 -7.14
C GLY A 220 -6.97 -1.09 -8.41
N HIS A 221 -6.27 -1.23 -9.54
CA HIS A 221 -6.84 -1.50 -10.87
C HIS A 221 -6.59 -2.95 -11.30
N THR A 222 -7.04 -3.31 -12.51
CA THR A 222 -7.10 -4.68 -13.08
C THR A 222 -8.27 -5.47 -12.53
N ASN A 223 -8.30 -5.65 -11.21
CA ASN A 223 -9.50 -6.08 -10.49
C ASN A 223 -9.79 -4.98 -9.49
N ASP A 224 -10.73 -4.11 -9.85
CA ASP A 224 -10.89 -2.86 -9.12
C ASP A 224 -11.22 -3.13 -7.65
N ARG A 225 -10.44 -2.51 -6.77
CA ARG A 225 -10.64 -2.54 -5.33
C ARG A 225 -10.57 -1.12 -4.82
N LYS A 226 -11.53 -0.74 -3.99
CA LYS A 226 -11.58 0.59 -3.37
C LYS A 226 -11.76 0.46 -1.88
N THR A 227 -10.80 1.00 -1.13
CA THR A 227 -10.77 1.00 0.34
C THR A 227 -11.01 -0.40 0.88
N VAL A 228 -10.24 -1.38 0.37
CA VAL A 228 -10.28 -2.79 0.78
C VAL A 228 -9.10 -3.06 1.70
N SER A 229 -9.30 -3.93 2.69
CA SER A 229 -8.27 -4.26 3.68
C SER A 229 -7.19 -5.14 3.06
N PHE A 230 -5.94 -4.75 3.25
CA PHE A 230 -4.80 -5.50 2.76
C PHE A 230 -4.35 -6.53 3.81
N PRO A 231 -4.14 -7.80 3.43
CA PRO A 231 -3.70 -8.84 4.35
C PRO A 231 -2.29 -8.61 4.90
N HIS A 232 -2.01 -9.16 6.08
CA HIS A 232 -0.68 -9.12 6.68
C HIS A 232 0.27 -10.08 5.96
N LEU A 233 0.94 -9.58 4.92
CA LEU A 233 1.94 -10.32 4.16
C LEU A 233 3.36 -9.98 4.66
N ASN A 234 4.22 -10.99 4.74
CA ASN A 234 5.62 -10.79 5.11
C ASN A 234 6.44 -10.23 3.93
N ASN A 235 7.67 -9.79 4.22
CA ASN A 235 8.56 -9.13 3.25
C ASN A 235 9.03 -10.04 2.08
N SER A 236 8.78 -11.35 2.13
CA SER A 236 9.04 -12.23 0.99
C SER A 236 7.92 -12.20 -0.05
N GLU A 237 6.73 -11.74 0.34
CA GLU A 237 5.51 -11.75 -0.47
C GLU A 237 5.11 -10.35 -0.94
N ALA A 238 5.47 -9.33 -0.16
CA ALA A 238 5.17 -7.94 -0.48
C ALA A 238 6.33 -7.00 -0.13
N ILE A 239 6.52 -5.98 -0.96
CA ILE A 239 7.39 -4.84 -0.72
C ILE A 239 6.49 -3.64 -0.42
N TYR A 240 6.55 -3.13 0.81
CA TYR A 240 5.80 -1.95 1.23
C TYR A 240 6.64 -0.70 0.96
N LEU A 241 6.11 0.25 0.19
CA LEU A 241 6.84 1.43 -0.27
C LEU A 241 6.18 2.69 0.25
N THR A 242 6.97 3.51 0.94
CA THR A 242 6.53 4.81 1.48
C THR A 242 7.28 5.94 0.77
N PRO A 243 6.59 7.05 0.42
CA PRO A 243 7.24 8.24 -0.12
C PRO A 243 8.22 8.84 0.87
N ASN A 244 9.34 9.33 0.35
CA ASN A 244 10.39 9.94 1.13
C ASN A 244 10.12 11.44 1.42
N ASN A 245 9.03 11.78 2.11
CA ASN A 245 8.62 13.17 2.39
C ASN A 245 8.81 13.63 3.86
#